data_AF-A0ABD1DWJ1-F1
#
_entry.id   AF-A0ABD1DWJ1-F1
#
_cell.length_a   1.000
_cell.length_b   1.000
_cell.length_c   1.000
_cell.angle_alpha   90.00
_cell.angle_beta   90.00
_cell.angle_gamma   90.00
#
_symmetry.space_group_name_H-M   'P 1'
#
loop_
_entity.id
_entity.type
_entity.pdbx_description
1 polymer ?
#
loop_
_entity_poly.entity_id
_entity_poly.type
_entity_poly.pdbx_seq_one_letter_code
_entity_poly.pdbx_strand_id
1 'polypeptide(L)'
;MVVLYDSIQDKQGRMILHYGDMTDSSCLVKIISAVRPEEIYNLARQGLFDLSGYTAEVDAVGTLRLLDVIRTCGLEKSVKFYQTSSLELHRKVLETPQNEKNSV
;
A
#
# COMPACT_ATOMS: atom_id res chain seq x y z
N MET A 1 4.37 5.35 4.10
CA MET A 1 3.83 4.83 5.37
C MET A 1 2.83 3.73 5.04
N VAL A 2 3.11 2.49 5.44
CA VAL A 2 2.15 1.38 5.30
C VAL A 2 1.45 1.22 6.64
N VAL A 3 0.11 1.21 6.63
CA VAL A 3 -0.68 0.97 7.84
C VAL A 3 -1.24 -0.44 7.75
N LEU A 4 -0.86 -1.29 8.69
CA LEU A 4 -1.36 -2.65 8.82
C LEU A 4 -2.40 -2.66 9.93
N TYR A 5 -3.57 -3.22 9.66
CA TYR A 5 -4.66 -3.34 10.61
C TYR A 5 -4.94 -4.82 10.87
N ASP A 6 -4.80 -5.22 12.13
CA ASP A 6 -5.21 -6.53 12.61
C ASP A 6 -6.51 -6.35 13.40
N SER A 7 -7.56 -7.11 13.08
CA SER A 7 -8.80 -7.04 13.84
C SER A 7 -8.71 -7.75 15.20
N ILE A 8 -7.66 -8.58 15.40
CA ILE A 8 -7.51 -9.47 16.56
C ILE A 8 -6.66 -8.85 17.69
N GLN A 9 -5.86 -7.81 17.45
CA GLN A 9 -5.11 -7.06 18.47
C GLN A 9 -5.40 -5.56 18.28
N ASP A 10 -6.13 -4.84 19.14
CA ASP A 10 -6.28 -4.87 20.59
C ASP A 10 -7.62 -4.18 20.90
N LYS A 11 -8.46 -4.75 21.77
CA LYS A 11 -9.76 -4.18 22.20
C LYS A 11 -9.66 -2.77 22.82
N GLN A 12 -8.46 -2.17 22.87
CA GLN A 12 -8.16 -0.84 23.39
C GLN A 12 -7.64 0.15 22.32
N GLY A 13 -7.61 -0.22 21.04
CA GLY A 13 -7.35 0.73 19.93
C GLY A 13 -5.91 1.28 19.86
N ARG A 14 -4.90 0.51 20.31
CA ARG A 14 -3.50 0.95 20.33
C ARG A 14 -2.85 0.82 18.95
N MET A 15 -2.22 1.90 18.48
CA MET A 15 -1.43 1.93 17.25
C MET A 15 0.01 1.45 17.52
N ILE A 16 0.47 0.45 16.77
CA ILE A 16 1.85 -0.05 16.83
C ILE A 16 2.58 0.38 15.55
N LEU A 17 3.73 1.03 15.73
CA LEU A 17 4.56 1.48 14.63
C LEU A 17 5.68 0.45 14.37
N HIS A 18 5.75 -0.03 13.13
CA HIS A 18 6.84 -0.85 12.64
C HIS A 18 7.69 -0.03 11.67
N TYR A 19 9.00 -0.01 11.88
CA TYR A 19 9.94 0.59 10.94
C TYR A 19 10.13 -0.33 9.74
N GLY A 20 9.93 0.20 8.54
CA GLY A 20 10.15 -0.50 7.29
C GLY A 20 10.10 0.44 6.09
N ASP A 21 10.65 -0.02 4.97
CA ASP A 21 10.75 0.72 3.72
C ASP A 21 10.11 -0.09 2.57
N MET A 22 9.43 0.59 1.65
CA MET A 22 8.76 -0.06 0.51
C MET A 22 9.74 -0.67 -0.50
N THR A 23 11.00 -0.28 -0.44
CA THR A 23 12.08 -0.82 -1.27
C THR A 23 12.77 -2.03 -0.65
N ASP A 24 12.57 -2.28 0.66
CA ASP A 24 13.13 -3.42 1.39
C ASP A 24 12.12 -4.56 1.60
N SER A 25 12.14 -5.53 0.69
CA SER A 25 11.29 -6.72 0.76
C SER A 25 11.48 -7.53 2.04
N SER A 26 12.70 -7.60 2.59
CA SER A 26 12.97 -8.43 3.79
C SER A 26 12.27 -7.86 5.02
N CYS A 27 12.26 -6.53 5.12
CA CYS A 27 11.55 -5.85 6.19
C CYS A 27 10.02 -6.03 6.06
N LEU A 28 9.47 -5.89 4.85
CA LEU A 28 8.04 -6.10 4.60
C LEU A 28 7.61 -7.53 4.95
N VAL A 29 8.38 -8.55 4.56
CA VAL A 29 8.14 -9.95 4.94
C VAL A 29 8.11 -10.10 6.45
N LYS A 30 9.12 -9.56 7.15
CA LYS A 30 9.20 -9.67 8.60
C LYS A 30 7.99 -9.05 9.29
N ILE A 31 7.57 -7.86 8.86
CA ILE A 31 6.43 -7.16 9.46
C ILE A 31 5.12 -7.90 9.18
N ILE A 32 4.83 -8.24 7.93
CA ILE A 32 3.57 -8.90 7.54
C ILE A 32 3.48 -10.30 8.15
N SER A 33 4.58 -11.05 8.20
CA SER A 33 4.63 -12.37 8.82
C SER A 33 4.38 -12.30 10.34
N ALA A 34 4.89 -11.27 11.02
CA ALA A 34 4.70 -11.09 12.46
C ALA A 34 3.32 -10.55 12.82
N VAL A 35 2.81 -9.57 12.07
CA VAL A 35 1.52 -8.92 12.34
C VAL A 35 0.34 -9.77 11.85
N ARG A 36 0.51 -10.52 10.75
CA ARG A 36 -0.57 -11.28 10.06
C ARG A 36 -1.89 -10.48 9.96
N PRO A 37 -1.86 -9.29 9.34
CA PRO A 37 -3.02 -8.38 9.32
C PRO A 37 -4.20 -8.98 8.56
N GLU A 38 -5.41 -8.52 8.91
CA GLU A 38 -6.63 -8.78 8.14
C GLU A 38 -6.88 -7.72 7.07
N GLU A 39 -6.38 -6.50 7.29
CA GLU A 39 -6.50 -5.39 6.34
C GLU A 39 -5.17 -4.64 6.21
N ILE A 40 -4.79 -4.33 4.97
CA ILE A 40 -3.57 -3.60 4.65
C ILE A 40 -3.95 -2.34 3.87
N TYR A 41 -3.58 -1.19 4.42
CA TYR A 41 -3.78 0.12 3.80
C TYR A 41 -2.43 0.64 3.30
N ASN A 42 -2.16 0.47 2.01
CA ASN A 42 -0.96 1.02 1.38
C ASN A 42 -1.16 2.51 1.08
N LEU A 43 -0.72 3.33 2.03
CA LEU A 43 -0.71 4.79 1.94
C LEU A 43 0.70 5.32 1.61
N ALA A 44 1.64 4.44 1.24
CA ALA A 44 2.97 4.85 0.88
C ALA A 44 2.97 5.48 -0.51
N ARG A 45 3.50 6.70 -0.59
CA ARG A 45 3.70 7.43 -1.84
C ARG A 45 4.92 8.33 -1.71
N GLN A 46 5.75 8.35 -2.73
CA GLN A 46 6.77 9.38 -2.90
C GLN A 46 6.12 10.64 -3.49
N GLY A 47 6.20 11.77 -2.78
CA GLY A 47 5.71 13.05 -3.30
C GLY A 47 6.64 13.66 -4.34
N LEU A 48 6.03 14.29 -5.37
CA LEU A 48 6.61 15.13 -6.43
C LEU A 48 7.65 14.52 -7.39
N PHE A 49 7.52 14.94 -8.65
CA PHE A 49 8.07 14.37 -9.88
C PHE A 49 9.60 14.44 -10.06
N ASP A 50 10.36 14.98 -9.11
CA ASP A 50 11.79 15.27 -9.31
C ASP A 50 12.67 14.01 -9.37
N LEU A 51 12.22 12.91 -8.75
CA LEU A 51 12.94 11.63 -8.71
C LEU A 51 12.06 10.51 -9.28
N SER A 52 11.72 10.62 -10.56
CA SER A 52 10.83 9.66 -11.25
C SER A 52 11.23 8.19 -11.07
N GLY A 53 12.53 7.87 -11.07
CA GLY A 53 13.02 6.52 -10.83
C GLY A 53 12.74 6.03 -9.41
N TYR A 54 12.91 6.88 -8.40
CA TYR A 54 12.60 6.53 -7.01
C TYR A 54 11.09 6.48 -6.75
N THR A 55 10.33 7.38 -7.38
CA THR A 55 8.85 7.32 -7.38
C THR A 55 8.36 6.00 -7.98
N ALA A 56 8.94 5.54 -9.08
CA ALA A 56 8.57 4.24 -9.66
C ALA A 56 8.90 3.08 -8.71
N GLU A 57 10.07 3.11 -8.07
CA GLU A 57 10.47 2.09 -7.09
C GLU A 57 9.54 2.01 -5.87
N VAL A 58 9.13 3.15 -5.33
CA VAL A 58 8.28 3.19 -4.14
C VAL A 58 6.81 2.94 -4.49
N ASP A 59 6.27 3.66 -5.46
CA ASP A 59 4.83 3.70 -5.73
C ASP A 59 4.37 2.49 -6.55
N ALA A 60 5.18 2.05 -7.53
CA ALA A 60 4.83 0.92 -8.39
C ALA A 60 5.48 -0.38 -7.89
N VAL A 61 6.81 -0.44 -7.84
CA VAL A 61 7.52 -1.68 -7.48
C VAL A 61 7.29 -2.04 -6.01
N GLY A 62 7.26 -1.06 -5.12
CA GLY A 62 6.94 -1.27 -3.70
C GLY A 62 5.54 -1.87 -3.50
N THR A 63 4.54 -1.43 -4.27
CA THR A 63 3.19 -2.00 -4.22
C THR A 63 3.21 -3.48 -4.66
N LEU A 64 3.95 -3.81 -5.72
CA LEU A 64 4.11 -5.20 -6.15
C LEU A 64 4.84 -6.06 -5.10
N ARG A 65 5.89 -5.53 -4.47
CA ARG A 65 6.58 -6.20 -3.36
C ARG A 65 5.60 -6.53 -2.24
N LEU A 66 4.74 -5.60 -1.86
CA LEU A 66 3.76 -5.79 -0.79
C LEU A 66 2.76 -6.93 -1.12
N LEU A 67 2.27 -6.98 -2.36
CA LEU A 67 1.39 -8.06 -2.85
C LEU A 67 2.10 -9.41 -2.88
N ASP A 68 3.37 -9.45 -3.29
CA ASP A 68 4.15 -10.69 -3.31
C ASP A 68 4.45 -11.21 -1.90
N VAL A 69 4.68 -10.29 -0.95
CA VAL A 69 4.84 -10.64 0.47
C VAL A 69 3.55 -11.21 1.05
N ILE A 70 2.39 -10.61 0.76
CA ILE A 70 1.07 -11.14 1.18
C ILE A 70 0.90 -12.58 0.70
N ARG A 71 1.21 -12.84 -0.57
CA ARG A 71 1.15 -14.17 -1.19
C ARG A 71 2.17 -15.14 -0.55
N THR A 72 3.38 -14.68 -0.29
CA THR A 72 4.45 -15.48 0.35
C THR A 72 4.07 -15.87 1.79
N CYS A 73 3.33 -15.02 2.50
CA CYS A 73 2.84 -15.30 3.85
C CYS A 73 1.56 -16.17 3.89
N GLY A 74 1.01 -16.54 2.74
CA GLY A 74 -0.23 -17.31 2.61
C GLY A 74 -1.48 -16.55 3.04
N LEU A 75 -1.48 -15.21 2.88
CA LEU A 75 -2.55 -14.32 3.32
C LEU A 75 -3.47 -13.87 2.16
N GLU A 76 -3.23 -14.33 0.93
CA GLU A 76 -3.89 -13.84 -0.28
C GLU A 76 -5.41 -14.06 -0.33
N LYS A 77 -5.95 -14.98 0.50
CA LYS A 77 -7.39 -15.26 0.59
C LYS A 77 -8.07 -14.59 1.77
N SER A 78 -7.31 -14.16 2.78
CA SER A 78 -7.84 -13.65 4.05
C SER A 78 -7.65 -12.15 4.19
N VAL A 79 -6.56 -11.59 3.64
CA VAL A 79 -6.26 -10.17 3.79
C VAL A 79 -7.03 -9.34 2.77
N LYS A 80 -7.58 -8.20 3.21
CA LYS A 80 -8.07 -7.16 2.31
C LYS A 80 -6.96 -6.15 2.04
N PHE A 81 -6.72 -5.85 0.77
CA PHE A 81 -5.68 -4.93 0.35
C PHE A 81 -6.29 -3.66 -0.23
N TYR A 82 -5.96 -2.52 0.37
CA TYR A 82 -6.43 -1.20 -0.05
C TYR A 82 -5.24 -0.36 -0.54
N GLN A 83 -5.26 0.01 -1.82
CA GLN A 83 -4.28 0.90 -2.43
C GLN A 83 -4.87 2.30 -2.54
N THR A 84 -4.13 3.33 -2.10
CA THR A 84 -4.48 4.70 -2.45
C THR A 84 -4.01 5.02 -3.87
N SER A 85 -4.95 5.35 -4.76
CA SER A 85 -4.68 5.87 -6.09
C SER A 85 -4.68 7.41 -6.04
N SER A 86 -3.81 8.05 -6.84
CA SER A 86 -3.75 9.52 -6.88
C SER A 86 -4.68 10.09 -7.93
N LEU A 87 -5.37 11.19 -7.58
CA LEU A 87 -6.15 11.98 -8.54
C LEU A 87 -5.29 12.58 -9.67
N GLU A 88 -3.95 12.59 -9.54
CA GLU A 88 -3.05 13.06 -10.59
C GLU A 88 -3.07 12.23 -11.88
N LEU A 89 -3.59 11.00 -11.84
CA LEU A 89 -3.91 10.22 -13.04
C LEU A 89 -4.88 10.95 -13.98
N HIS A 90 -5.65 11.91 -13.47
CA HIS A 90 -6.73 12.58 -14.18
C HIS A 90 -6.38 13.96 -14.75
N ARG A 91 -5.08 14.31 -14.89
CA ARG A 91 -4.64 15.66 -15.30
C ARG A 91 -5.18 16.13 -16.66
N LYS A 92 -5.62 15.22 -17.54
CA LYS A 92 -6.29 15.58 -18.80
C LYS A 92 -7.80 15.40 -18.63
N VAL A 93 -8.45 16.40 -18.04
CA VAL A 93 -9.89 16.42 -17.82
C VAL A 93 -10.61 16.39 -19.17
N LEU A 94 -11.26 15.27 -19.49
CA LEU A 94 -12.14 15.14 -20.66
C LEU A 94 -13.56 15.66 -20.33
N GLU A 95 -14.07 15.43 -19.12
CA GLU A 95 -15.41 15.87 -18.67
C GLU A 95 -15.47 16.13 -17.14
N THR A 96 -16.46 16.90 -16.66
CA THR A 96 -16.69 17.19 -15.23
C THR A 96 -18.14 16.90 -14.82
N PRO A 97 -18.42 16.17 -13.72
CA PRO A 97 -17.48 15.52 -12.79
C PRO A 97 -16.95 14.17 -13.31
N GLN A 98 -15.71 13.82 -12.96
CA GLN A 98 -15.13 12.53 -13.35
C GLN A 98 -15.64 11.38 -12.49
N ASN A 99 -15.72 10.20 -13.11
CA ASN A 99 -16.08 8.95 -12.46
C ASN A 99 -15.21 7.80 -13.02
N GLU A 100 -15.25 6.63 -12.38
CA GLU A 100 -14.40 5.46 -12.68
C GLU A 100 -14.46 5.01 -14.16
N LYS A 101 -15.57 5.31 -14.86
CA LYS A 101 -15.78 4.93 -16.27
C LYS A 101 -15.13 5.87 -17.29
N ASN A 102 -14.86 7.13 -16.93
CA ASN A 102 -14.42 8.18 -17.87
C ASN A 102 -12.98 8.65 -17.59
N SER A 103 -12.19 7.83 -16.87
CA SER A 103 -10.89 8.21 -16.30
C SER A 103 -9.68 7.54 -16.98
N VAL A 104 -9.81 7.11 -18.24
CA VAL A 104 -8.73 6.43 -19.01
C VAL A 104 -8.43 7.18 -20.30
#